data_AF-A0A1G0SX88-F1
#
_entry.id   AF-A0A1G0SX88-F1
#
_cell.length_a   1.000
_cell.length_b   1.000
_cell.length_c   1.000
_cell.angle_alpha   90.00
_cell.angle_beta   90.00
_cell.angle_gamma   90.00
#
_symmetry.space_group_name_H-M   'P 1'
#
loop_
_entity.id
_entity.type
_entity.pdbx_description
1 polymer ?
#
loop_
_entity_poly.entity_id
_entity_poly.type
_entity_poly.pdbx_seq_one_letter_code
_entity_poly.pdbx_strand_id
1 'polypeptide(L)'
;MLLKSVKLQIKIKRVLNLTIAWVAAGIFFTIIEYLLVNPAAKIPNIKYLTPDVHISSYDFWRSVSTTILAVIIAGLSIGTFEIFYFQDRFRKKSFSYTVFIKSVTYSFAMIFLIIAGLFFDQGFSTGKSIFNPDVARDVKAYLSGTGVWAFVIYWPAVIILTQIFIQVGDSFGYGVLHNFILGRYNKPKEEQRIFMFLDLKSSTTIAEKLGHIKYHNLLNDFIDDINDSIIFSKGEIYQYVGDEVTVSWTMKNGIENENCLRCFFSIVDKIESESPRYLERFGIIPDFKTGLHCGEVTIGEVGVIKKEIVFTGDVLNTTARIQELCNTYNVRLLVSKKLIDLIQIENRYLVKAIGEITLRGKSAKDILYSVERTEL
;
A
#
# COMPACT_ATOMS: atom_id res chain seq x y z
N MET A 1 -19.41 -11.00 -1.06
CA MET A 1 -19.25 -10.21 -2.31
C MET A 1 -18.58 -8.85 -2.07
N LEU A 2 -18.97 -8.10 -1.03
CA LEU A 2 -18.42 -6.78 -0.68
C LEU A 2 -16.91 -6.76 -0.34
N LEU A 3 -16.37 -7.80 0.31
CA LEU A 3 -14.94 -7.85 0.67
C LEU A 3 -14.02 -7.86 -0.56
N LYS A 4 -14.46 -8.48 -1.67
CA LYS A 4 -13.72 -8.45 -2.94
C LYS A 4 -13.72 -7.06 -3.57
N SER A 5 -14.78 -6.26 -3.40
CA SER A 5 -14.89 -4.96 -4.08
C SER A 5 -13.94 -3.91 -3.49
N VAL A 6 -13.76 -3.86 -2.17
CA VAL A 6 -12.86 -2.85 -1.53
C VAL A 6 -11.38 -3.18 -1.77
N LYS A 7 -10.97 -4.46 -1.63
CA LYS A 7 -9.59 -4.89 -1.97
C LYS A 7 -9.27 -4.57 -3.42
N LEU A 8 -10.23 -4.85 -4.30
CA LEU A 8 -10.14 -4.56 -5.72
C LEU A 8 -10.01 -3.05 -5.97
N GLN A 9 -10.82 -2.21 -5.32
CA GLN A 9 -10.73 -0.74 -5.45
C GLN A 9 -9.35 -0.20 -5.03
N ILE A 10 -8.79 -0.68 -3.93
CA ILE A 10 -7.45 -0.26 -3.47
C ILE A 10 -6.38 -0.71 -4.46
N LYS A 11 -6.43 -1.97 -4.91
CA LYS A 11 -5.51 -2.50 -5.92
C LYS A 11 -5.62 -1.72 -7.23
N ILE A 12 -6.83 -1.44 -7.71
CA ILE A 12 -7.09 -0.61 -8.91
C ILE A 12 -6.51 0.80 -8.73
N LYS A 13 -6.77 1.47 -7.60
CA LYS A 13 -6.22 2.81 -7.34
C LYS A 13 -4.69 2.83 -7.41
N ARG A 14 -4.04 1.78 -6.88
CA ARG A 14 -2.59 1.63 -6.97
C ARG A 14 -2.12 1.41 -8.41
N VAL A 15 -2.81 0.58 -9.20
CA VAL A 15 -2.52 0.41 -10.64
C VAL A 15 -2.61 1.76 -11.35
N LEU A 16 -3.69 2.51 -11.13
CA LEU A 16 -3.90 3.82 -11.75
C LEU A 16 -2.79 4.82 -11.38
N ASN A 17 -2.40 4.89 -10.10
CA ASN A 17 -1.31 5.77 -9.67
C ASN A 17 0.03 5.41 -10.34
N LEU A 18 0.33 4.10 -10.48
CA LEU A 18 1.52 3.64 -11.20
C LEU A 18 1.44 4.02 -12.69
N THR A 19 0.29 3.83 -13.33
CA THR A 19 0.09 4.23 -14.73
C THR A 19 0.30 5.72 -14.93
N ILE A 20 -0.20 6.58 -14.01
CA ILE A 20 0.03 8.02 -14.06
C ILE A 20 1.52 8.36 -13.96
N ALA A 21 2.25 7.72 -13.04
CA ALA A 21 3.69 7.91 -12.89
C ALA A 21 4.46 7.47 -14.15
N TRP A 22 4.04 6.36 -14.77
CA TRP A 22 4.60 5.87 -16.02
C TRP A 22 4.34 6.86 -17.16
N VAL A 23 3.12 7.40 -17.30
CA VAL A 23 2.81 8.42 -18.31
C VAL A 23 3.72 9.64 -18.17
N ALA A 24 3.95 10.12 -16.93
CA ALA A 24 4.89 11.21 -16.68
C ALA A 24 6.33 10.85 -17.12
N ALA A 25 6.79 9.64 -16.83
CA ALA A 25 8.09 9.14 -17.29
C ALA A 25 8.14 9.02 -18.83
N GLY A 26 7.05 8.64 -19.48
CA GLY A 26 6.95 8.59 -20.94
C GLY A 26 7.07 9.98 -21.58
N ILE A 27 6.34 10.97 -21.06
CA ILE A 27 6.43 12.36 -21.52
C ILE A 27 7.84 12.92 -21.29
N PHE A 28 8.46 12.61 -20.16
CA PHE A 28 9.85 13.02 -19.90
C PHE A 28 10.82 12.40 -20.90
N PHE A 29 10.61 11.13 -21.27
CA PHE A 29 11.40 10.47 -22.30
C PHE A 29 11.26 11.13 -23.68
N THR A 30 10.05 11.49 -24.11
CA THR A 30 9.87 12.17 -25.41
C THR A 30 10.51 13.55 -25.45
N ILE A 31 10.56 14.26 -24.31
CA ILE A 31 11.30 15.52 -24.19
C ILE A 31 12.80 15.25 -24.38
N ILE A 32 13.36 14.23 -23.72
CA ILE A 32 14.77 13.84 -23.90
C ILE A 32 15.05 13.49 -25.36
N GLU A 33 14.21 12.67 -25.98
CA GLU A 33 14.34 12.27 -27.37
C GLU A 33 14.33 13.48 -28.31
N TYR A 34 13.38 14.40 -28.13
CA TYR A 34 13.30 15.64 -28.90
C TYR A 34 14.61 16.46 -28.80
N LEU A 35 15.16 16.60 -27.59
CA LEU A 35 16.41 17.33 -27.37
C LEU A 35 17.63 16.65 -28.01
N LEU A 36 17.65 15.31 -28.07
CA LEU A 36 18.73 14.53 -28.68
C LEU A 36 18.66 14.47 -30.21
N VAL A 37 17.45 14.61 -30.77
CA VAL A 37 17.20 14.50 -32.21
C VAL A 37 17.15 15.86 -32.90
N ASN A 38 16.76 16.94 -32.21
CA ASN A 38 16.61 18.25 -32.82
C ASN A 38 17.89 19.12 -32.73
N PRO A 39 18.64 19.33 -33.84
CA PRO A 39 19.83 20.18 -33.86
C PRO A 39 19.54 21.66 -33.58
N ALA A 40 18.30 22.12 -33.75
CA ALA A 40 17.89 23.49 -33.40
C ALA A 40 17.82 23.74 -31.89
N ALA A 41 17.84 22.71 -31.05
CA ALA A 41 17.90 22.83 -29.60
C ALA A 41 19.23 23.45 -29.10
N LYS A 42 20.25 23.57 -29.98
CA LYS A 42 21.55 24.25 -29.74
C LYS A 42 22.17 23.95 -28.37
N ILE A 43 22.23 22.68 -27.97
CA ILE A 43 22.88 22.29 -26.72
C ILE A 43 24.38 22.11 -27.00
N PRO A 44 25.28 22.92 -26.41
CA PRO A 44 26.72 22.82 -26.65
C PRO A 44 27.23 21.43 -26.25
N ASN A 45 28.13 20.85 -27.06
CA ASN A 45 28.81 19.57 -26.82
C ASN A 45 27.96 18.28 -26.87
N ILE A 46 26.70 18.33 -27.32
CA ILE A 46 25.92 17.10 -27.59
C ILE A 46 26.08 16.72 -29.06
N LYS A 47 26.61 15.52 -29.33
CA LYS A 47 26.65 14.94 -30.67
C LYS A 47 25.26 14.37 -30.99
N TYR A 48 24.48 15.09 -31.79
CA TYR A 48 23.14 14.70 -32.21
C TYR A 48 23.17 13.32 -32.89
N LEU A 49 22.15 12.50 -32.60
CA LEU A 49 22.13 11.06 -32.94
C LEU A 49 22.01 10.74 -34.44
N THR A 50 21.87 11.74 -35.31
CA THR A 50 21.71 11.54 -36.77
C THR A 50 22.54 12.55 -37.57
N PRO A 51 23.67 12.13 -38.16
CA PRO A 51 24.35 12.92 -39.20
C PRO A 51 23.72 12.72 -40.59
N ASP A 52 23.15 11.53 -40.88
CA ASP A 52 22.91 11.09 -42.26
C ASP A 52 21.46 10.69 -42.60
N VAL A 53 20.49 11.00 -41.72
CA VAL A 53 19.07 10.84 -42.03
C VAL A 53 18.48 12.23 -42.18
N HIS A 54 18.07 12.60 -43.40
CA HIS A 54 17.18 13.75 -43.59
C HIS A 54 15.90 13.47 -42.79
N ILE A 55 15.84 13.97 -41.55
CA ILE A 55 14.65 13.88 -40.72
C ILE A 55 13.59 14.74 -41.41
N SER A 56 12.68 14.09 -42.12
CA SER A 56 11.34 14.61 -42.29
C SER A 56 10.82 14.93 -40.89
N SER A 57 10.78 16.23 -40.56
CA SER A 57 10.19 16.85 -39.36
C SER A 57 9.85 15.88 -38.22
N TYR A 58 10.73 15.76 -37.21
CA TYR A 58 10.36 15.10 -35.96
C TYR A 58 9.10 15.78 -35.41
N ASP A 59 8.00 15.05 -35.38
CA ASP A 59 6.73 15.54 -34.89
C ASP A 59 6.61 15.20 -33.40
N PHE A 60 6.92 16.21 -32.58
CA PHE A 60 6.86 16.10 -31.13
C PHE A 60 5.48 15.67 -30.62
N TRP A 61 4.40 16.23 -31.17
CA TRP A 61 3.04 15.92 -30.71
C TRP A 61 2.63 14.51 -31.09
N ARG A 62 3.05 14.04 -32.27
CA ARG A 62 2.90 12.63 -32.64
C ARG A 62 3.68 11.71 -31.70
N SER A 63 4.94 12.00 -31.39
CA SER A 63 5.75 11.18 -30.46
C SER A 63 5.15 11.15 -29.05
N VAL A 64 4.68 12.30 -28.54
CA VAL A 64 4.00 12.40 -27.24
C VAL A 64 2.74 11.54 -27.22
N SER A 65 1.87 11.68 -28.23
CA SER A 65 0.60 10.92 -28.27
C SER A 65 0.80 9.41 -28.38
N THR A 66 1.72 8.95 -29.23
CA THR A 66 2.04 7.51 -29.35
C THR A 66 2.68 6.97 -28.07
N THR A 67 3.58 7.74 -27.44
CA THR A 67 4.22 7.35 -26.19
C THR A 67 3.22 7.26 -25.04
N ILE A 68 2.33 8.24 -24.89
CA ILE A 68 1.29 8.21 -23.85
C ILE A 68 0.43 6.94 -24.00
N LEU A 69 -0.03 6.63 -25.22
CA LEU A 69 -0.85 5.44 -25.46
C LEU A 69 -0.10 4.15 -25.09
N ALA A 70 1.15 4.00 -25.57
CA ALA A 70 1.97 2.83 -25.28
C ALA A 70 2.23 2.65 -23.78
N VAL A 71 2.50 3.75 -23.09
CA VAL A 71 2.83 3.76 -21.66
C VAL A 71 1.61 3.57 -20.77
N ILE A 72 0.42 4.01 -21.19
CA ILE A 72 -0.84 3.66 -20.52
C ILE A 72 -1.06 2.14 -20.56
N ILE A 73 -0.90 1.53 -21.74
CA ILE A 73 -1.06 0.08 -21.90
C ILE A 73 -0.03 -0.65 -21.04
N ALA A 74 1.25 -0.30 -21.15
CA ALA A 74 2.32 -0.90 -20.37
C ALA A 74 2.10 -0.73 -18.85
N GLY A 75 1.74 0.47 -18.40
CA GLY A 75 1.49 0.78 -16.99
C GLY A 75 0.31 0.01 -16.42
N LEU A 76 -0.80 -0.12 -17.17
CA LEU A 76 -1.94 -0.93 -16.78
C LEU A 76 -1.59 -2.41 -16.70
N SER A 77 -0.87 -2.95 -17.69
CA SER A 77 -0.43 -4.35 -17.70
C SER A 77 0.52 -4.64 -16.54
N ILE A 78 1.63 -3.91 -16.45
CA ILE A 78 2.67 -4.11 -15.44
C ILE A 78 2.10 -3.86 -14.04
N GLY A 79 1.37 -2.76 -13.85
CA GLY A 79 0.73 -2.45 -12.57
C GLY A 79 -0.22 -3.56 -12.12
N THR A 80 -1.03 -4.10 -13.05
CA THR A 80 -1.94 -5.21 -12.74
C THR A 80 -1.17 -6.47 -12.33
N PHE A 81 -0.16 -6.88 -13.10
CA PHE A 81 0.66 -8.04 -12.76
C PHE A 81 1.37 -7.86 -11.41
N GLU A 82 1.93 -6.69 -11.15
CA GLU A 82 2.68 -6.40 -9.93
C GLU A 82 1.76 -6.46 -8.70
N ILE A 83 0.62 -5.77 -8.73
CA ILE A 83 -0.27 -5.61 -7.57
C ILE A 83 -1.16 -6.84 -7.34
N PHE A 84 -1.59 -7.52 -8.39
CA PHE A 84 -2.50 -8.67 -8.26
C PHE A 84 -1.77 -10.00 -8.16
N TYR A 85 -0.62 -10.17 -8.81
CA TYR A 85 0.06 -11.46 -8.87
C TYR A 85 1.31 -11.53 -7.99
N PHE A 86 2.17 -10.51 -8.02
CA PHE A 86 3.48 -10.58 -7.38
C PHE A 86 3.56 -10.06 -5.95
N GLN A 87 2.72 -9.11 -5.56
CA GLN A 87 2.77 -8.50 -4.23
C GLN A 87 2.76 -9.54 -3.09
N ASP A 88 1.83 -10.51 -3.15
CA ASP A 88 1.68 -11.51 -2.10
C ASP A 88 2.77 -12.60 -2.15
N ARG A 89 3.32 -12.90 -3.35
CA ARG A 89 4.31 -13.97 -3.57
C ARG A 89 5.72 -13.60 -3.11
N PHE A 90 6.07 -12.31 -3.13
CA PHE A 90 7.40 -11.84 -2.77
C PHE A 90 7.49 -11.30 -1.34
N ARG A 91 6.39 -11.32 -0.58
CA ARG A 91 6.32 -10.73 0.78
C ARG A 91 7.34 -11.29 1.78
N LYS A 92 7.71 -12.58 1.66
CA LYS A 92 8.68 -13.24 2.56
C LYS A 92 10.13 -13.16 2.05
N LYS A 93 10.38 -12.51 0.92
CA LYS A 93 11.72 -12.39 0.33
C LYS A 93 12.37 -11.08 0.77
N SER A 94 13.70 -11.03 0.76
CA SER A 94 14.43 -9.82 1.12
C SER A 94 14.15 -8.70 0.12
N PHE A 95 14.22 -7.45 0.60
CA PHE A 95 14.03 -6.25 -0.20
C PHE A 95 14.86 -6.27 -1.49
N SER A 96 16.18 -6.50 -1.36
CA SER A 96 17.12 -6.47 -2.48
C SER A 96 16.85 -7.58 -3.49
N TYR A 97 16.54 -8.79 -3.02
CA TYR A 97 16.18 -9.91 -3.89
C TYR A 97 14.93 -9.60 -4.72
N THR A 98 13.89 -9.07 -4.08
CA THR A 98 12.62 -8.74 -4.74
C THR A 98 12.82 -7.66 -5.81
N VAL A 99 13.49 -6.55 -5.46
CA VAL A 99 13.76 -5.47 -6.41
C VAL A 99 14.62 -5.96 -7.58
N PHE A 100 15.70 -6.71 -7.30
CA PHE A 100 16.61 -7.18 -8.34
C PHE A 100 15.91 -8.13 -9.33
N ILE A 101 15.28 -9.20 -8.83
CA ILE A 101 14.64 -10.21 -9.69
C ILE A 101 13.53 -9.58 -10.53
N LYS A 102 12.64 -8.79 -9.92
CA LYS A 102 11.55 -8.14 -10.66
C LYS A 102 12.08 -7.16 -11.71
N SER A 103 13.09 -6.36 -11.37
CA SER A 103 13.66 -5.40 -12.31
C SER A 103 14.33 -6.09 -13.50
N VAL A 104 15.06 -7.17 -13.27
CA VAL A 104 15.69 -7.97 -14.34
C VAL A 104 14.62 -8.62 -15.22
N THR A 105 13.62 -9.28 -14.61
CA THR A 105 12.53 -9.94 -15.36
C THR A 105 11.75 -8.94 -16.20
N TYR A 106 11.35 -7.79 -15.64
CA TYR A 106 10.59 -6.78 -16.39
C TYR A 106 11.43 -6.09 -17.46
N SER A 107 12.71 -5.81 -17.20
CA SER A 107 13.59 -5.23 -18.22
C SER A 107 13.82 -6.19 -19.37
N PHE A 108 14.03 -7.49 -19.09
CA PHE A 108 14.18 -8.51 -20.12
C PHE A 108 12.89 -8.68 -20.95
N ALA A 109 11.74 -8.78 -20.29
CA ALA A 109 10.45 -8.88 -20.98
C ALA A 109 10.18 -7.66 -21.87
N MET A 110 10.51 -6.45 -21.39
CA MET A 110 10.36 -5.22 -22.15
C MET A 110 11.30 -5.19 -23.37
N ILE A 111 12.59 -5.49 -23.20
CA ILE A 111 13.56 -5.55 -24.31
C ILE A 111 13.10 -6.58 -25.35
N PHE A 112 12.63 -7.74 -24.91
CA PHE A 112 12.08 -8.76 -25.81
C PHE A 112 10.88 -8.23 -26.61
N LEU A 113 9.91 -7.59 -25.95
CA LEU A 113 8.74 -7.01 -26.61
C LEU A 113 9.10 -5.91 -27.61
N ILE A 114 10.11 -5.09 -27.31
CA ILE A 114 10.59 -4.05 -28.22
C ILE A 114 11.24 -4.67 -29.45
N ILE A 115 12.14 -5.63 -29.26
CA ILE A 115 12.78 -6.32 -30.38
C ILE A 115 11.70 -6.99 -31.25
N ALA A 116 10.77 -7.72 -30.64
CA ALA A 116 9.64 -8.31 -31.36
C ALA A 116 8.78 -7.27 -32.11
N GLY A 117 8.52 -6.12 -31.48
CA GLY A 117 7.83 -5.00 -32.10
C GLY A 117 8.57 -4.42 -33.31
N LEU A 118 9.90 -4.29 -33.24
CA LEU A 118 10.74 -3.85 -34.36
C LEU A 118 10.70 -4.84 -35.53
N PHE A 119 10.77 -6.15 -35.24
CA PHE A 119 10.61 -7.18 -36.27
C PHE A 119 9.23 -7.12 -36.94
N PHE A 120 8.17 -6.87 -36.15
CA PHE A 120 6.81 -6.76 -36.67
C PHE A 120 6.62 -5.49 -37.51
N ASP A 121 7.08 -4.33 -37.03
CA ASP A 121 6.99 -3.04 -37.73
C ASP A 121 7.75 -3.07 -39.05
N GLN A 122 8.99 -3.58 -39.04
CA GLN A 122 9.81 -3.71 -40.25
C GLN A 122 9.23 -4.74 -41.24
N GLY A 123 8.72 -5.88 -40.76
CA GLY A 123 8.05 -6.86 -41.61
C GLY A 123 6.79 -6.28 -42.27
N PHE A 124 5.97 -5.56 -41.49
CA PHE A 124 4.73 -4.96 -41.97
C PHE A 124 4.99 -3.82 -42.97
N SER A 125 5.91 -2.91 -42.67
CA SER A 125 6.24 -1.76 -43.54
C SER A 125 6.89 -2.17 -44.86
N THR A 126 7.68 -3.25 -44.87
CA THR A 126 8.34 -3.77 -46.09
C THR A 126 7.50 -4.81 -46.85
N GLY A 127 6.37 -5.24 -46.28
CA GLY A 127 5.56 -6.35 -46.82
C GLY A 127 6.27 -7.70 -46.81
N LYS A 128 7.37 -7.84 -46.04
CA LYS A 128 8.16 -9.06 -45.94
C LYS A 128 7.78 -9.85 -44.69
N SER A 129 8.02 -11.17 -44.71
CA SER A 129 7.89 -12.00 -43.51
C SER A 129 8.82 -11.49 -42.39
N ILE A 130 8.36 -11.56 -41.13
CA ILE A 130 9.15 -11.19 -39.95
C ILE A 130 10.43 -12.03 -39.79
N PHE A 131 10.49 -13.21 -40.42
CA PHE A 131 11.67 -14.09 -40.42
C PHE A 131 12.60 -13.86 -41.62
N ASN A 132 12.33 -12.85 -42.46
CA ASN A 132 13.15 -12.56 -43.62
C ASN A 132 14.54 -12.04 -43.19
N PRO A 133 15.67 -12.53 -43.77
CA PRO A 133 17.01 -12.08 -43.44
C PRO A 133 17.25 -10.56 -43.60
N ASP A 134 16.56 -9.90 -44.53
CA ASP A 134 16.66 -8.45 -44.71
C ASP A 134 16.02 -7.71 -43.52
N VAL A 135 14.87 -8.17 -43.04
CA VAL A 135 14.21 -7.62 -41.83
C VAL A 135 15.14 -7.75 -40.63
N ALA A 136 15.78 -8.91 -40.45
CA ALA A 136 16.75 -9.12 -39.39
C ALA A 136 17.98 -8.19 -39.50
N ARG A 137 18.43 -7.90 -40.72
CA ARG A 137 19.54 -6.97 -40.97
C ARG A 137 19.16 -5.54 -40.58
N ASP A 138 17.97 -5.08 -40.95
CA ASP A 138 17.48 -3.74 -40.66
C ASP A 138 17.26 -3.55 -39.15
N VAL A 139 16.65 -4.52 -38.47
CA VAL A 139 16.49 -4.50 -37.01
C VAL A 139 17.85 -4.49 -36.32
N LYS A 140 18.83 -5.28 -36.79
CA LYS A 140 20.20 -5.27 -36.22
C LYS A 140 20.87 -3.90 -36.41
N ALA A 141 20.70 -3.28 -37.58
CA ALA A 141 21.23 -1.93 -37.84
C ALA A 141 20.60 -0.91 -36.88
N TYR A 142 19.28 -0.96 -36.67
CA TYR A 142 18.58 -0.11 -35.72
C TYR A 142 19.11 -0.31 -34.29
N LEU A 143 19.22 -1.56 -33.81
CA LEU A 143 19.74 -1.90 -32.48
C LEU A 143 21.20 -1.48 -32.25
N SER A 144 22.00 -1.41 -33.31
CA SER A 144 23.38 -0.89 -33.24
C SER A 144 23.45 0.64 -33.18
N GLY A 145 22.34 1.33 -33.40
CA GLY A 145 22.23 2.78 -33.32
C GLY A 145 22.39 3.30 -31.89
N THR A 146 23.00 4.48 -31.77
CA THR A 146 23.24 5.15 -30.49
C THR A 146 21.95 5.55 -29.76
N GLY A 147 20.85 5.79 -30.50
CA GLY A 147 19.55 6.14 -29.93
C GLY A 147 18.90 5.02 -29.12
N VAL A 148 19.19 3.75 -29.46
CA VAL A 148 18.66 2.59 -28.73
C VAL A 148 19.21 2.52 -27.31
N TRP A 149 20.45 3.00 -27.07
CA TRP A 149 21.04 3.03 -25.74
C TRP A 149 20.31 3.97 -24.78
N ALA A 150 19.76 5.09 -25.27
CA ALA A 150 18.93 5.96 -24.45
C ALA A 150 17.70 5.20 -23.91
N PHE A 151 17.07 4.40 -24.77
CA PHE A 151 15.94 3.55 -24.38
C PHE A 151 16.36 2.43 -23.40
N VAL A 152 17.43 1.70 -23.72
CA VAL A 152 17.95 0.56 -22.94
C VAL A 152 18.44 0.98 -21.55
N ILE A 153 18.85 2.23 -21.36
CA ILE A 153 19.24 2.75 -20.05
C ILE A 153 18.03 3.34 -19.31
N TYR A 154 17.25 4.18 -19.99
CA TYR A 154 16.18 4.94 -19.36
C TYR A 154 15.08 4.05 -18.78
N TRP A 155 14.53 3.14 -19.58
CA TRP A 155 13.36 2.38 -19.15
C TRP A 155 13.66 1.35 -18.05
N PRO A 156 14.78 0.60 -18.10
CA PRO A 156 15.20 -0.20 -16.95
C PRO A 156 15.43 0.62 -15.68
N ALA A 157 15.95 1.85 -15.78
CA ALA A 157 16.06 2.74 -14.63
C ALA A 157 14.68 3.12 -14.07
N VAL A 158 13.70 3.46 -14.92
CA VAL A 158 12.31 3.72 -14.51
C VAL A 158 11.68 2.49 -13.85
N ILE A 159 11.94 1.29 -14.37
CA ILE A 159 11.47 0.03 -13.77
C ILE A 159 12.09 -0.14 -12.38
N ILE A 160 13.41 -0.01 -12.22
CA ILE A 160 14.10 -0.15 -10.93
C ILE A 160 13.54 0.85 -9.92
N LEU A 161 13.39 2.12 -10.31
CA LEU A 161 12.82 3.16 -9.45
C LEU A 161 11.37 2.83 -9.05
N THR A 162 10.56 2.33 -9.99
CA THR A 162 9.20 1.87 -9.71
C THR A 162 9.20 0.71 -8.71
N GLN A 163 10.10 -0.27 -8.86
CA GLN A 163 10.21 -1.40 -7.94
C GLN A 163 10.63 -0.97 -6.53
N ILE A 164 11.60 -0.05 -6.43
CA ILE A 164 12.00 0.54 -5.15
C ILE A 164 10.81 1.26 -4.50
N PHE A 165 10.10 2.08 -5.27
CA PHE A 165 8.95 2.84 -4.77
C PHE A 165 7.84 1.92 -4.23
N ILE A 166 7.49 0.86 -4.97
CA ILE A 166 6.49 -0.13 -4.54
C ILE A 166 6.94 -0.83 -3.26
N GLN A 167 8.20 -1.30 -3.21
CA GLN A 167 8.71 -2.06 -2.07
C GLN A 167 8.87 -1.20 -0.80
N VAL A 168 9.25 0.08 -0.96
CA VAL A 168 9.24 1.05 0.14
C VAL A 168 7.80 1.34 0.59
N GLY A 169 6.87 1.52 -0.35
CA GLY A 169 5.45 1.72 -0.05
C GLY A 169 4.82 0.56 0.72
N ASP A 170 5.17 -0.68 0.38
CA ASP A 170 4.76 -1.88 1.12
C ASP A 170 5.32 -1.90 2.56
N SER A 171 6.49 -1.30 2.78
CA SER A 171 7.17 -1.30 4.10
C SER A 171 6.65 -0.22 5.05
N PHE A 172 6.31 0.97 4.52
CA PHE A 172 5.77 2.08 5.32
C PHE A 172 4.24 2.10 5.39
N GLY A 173 3.56 1.39 4.49
CA GLY A 173 2.14 1.52 4.22
C GLY A 173 1.86 2.63 3.19
N TYR A 174 1.08 2.31 2.16
CA TYR A 174 0.88 3.20 1.00
C TYR A 174 0.36 4.60 1.33
N GLY A 175 -0.52 4.72 2.33
CA GLY A 175 -1.04 6.03 2.77
C GLY A 175 0.02 6.88 3.47
N VAL A 176 0.89 6.24 4.26
CA VAL A 176 1.94 6.89 5.04
C VAL A 176 3.03 7.43 4.11
N LEU A 177 3.52 6.60 3.17
CA LEU A 177 4.56 7.03 2.22
C LEU A 177 4.13 8.25 1.39
N HIS A 178 2.89 8.28 0.93
CA HIS A 178 2.36 9.41 0.18
C HIS A 178 2.28 10.69 1.03
N ASN A 179 1.82 10.59 2.27
CA ASN A 179 1.78 11.74 3.19
C ASN A 179 3.17 12.26 3.52
N PHE A 180 4.16 11.36 3.62
CA PHE A 180 5.57 11.70 3.83
C PHE A 180 6.16 12.45 2.62
N ILE A 181 5.96 11.94 1.39
CA ILE A 181 6.46 12.58 0.17
C ILE A 181 5.83 13.96 -0.05
N LEU A 182 4.54 14.11 0.24
CA LEU A 182 3.85 15.40 0.13
C LEU A 182 4.17 16.36 1.28
N GLY A 183 4.89 15.93 2.32
CA GLY A 183 5.21 16.74 3.49
C GLY A 183 3.98 17.19 4.28
N ARG A 184 2.87 16.43 4.21
CA ARG A 184 1.57 16.82 4.79
C ARG A 184 1.64 17.06 6.30
N TYR A 185 2.53 16.34 6.99
CA TYR A 185 2.69 16.38 8.45
C TYR A 185 4.05 16.92 8.89
N ASN A 186 4.77 17.64 8.01
CA ASN A 186 6.03 18.30 8.37
C ASN A 186 5.82 19.36 9.45
N LYS A 187 4.61 19.91 9.55
CA LYS A 187 4.18 20.77 10.65
C LYS A 187 3.09 20.03 11.44
N PRO A 188 3.07 20.16 12.77
CA PRO A 188 2.01 19.60 13.60
C PRO A 188 0.64 20.10 13.15
N LYS A 189 -0.34 19.19 13.11
CA LYS A 189 -1.72 19.48 12.74
C LYS A 189 -2.68 18.81 13.70
N GLU A 190 -3.65 19.57 14.17
CA GLU A 190 -4.76 19.05 14.96
C GLU A 190 -5.80 18.36 14.06
N GLU A 191 -6.17 17.13 14.40
CA GLU A 191 -7.22 16.36 13.74
C GLU A 191 -8.06 15.62 14.78
N GLN A 192 -9.35 15.40 14.49
CA GLN A 192 -10.18 14.48 15.27
C GLN A 192 -10.04 13.07 14.71
N ARG A 193 -9.69 12.11 15.57
CA ARG A 193 -9.44 10.72 15.20
C ARG A 193 -10.15 9.75 16.14
N ILE A 194 -10.47 8.58 15.60
CA ILE A 194 -10.90 7.41 16.35
C ILE A 194 -9.70 6.48 16.46
N PHE A 195 -9.46 5.92 17.64
CA PHE A 195 -8.43 4.92 17.88
C PHE A 195 -9.04 3.62 18.38
N MET A 196 -8.51 2.52 17.87
CA MET A 196 -8.72 1.16 18.37
C MET A 196 -7.38 0.63 18.86
N PHE A 197 -7.34 0.21 20.11
CA PHE A 197 -6.22 -0.52 20.67
C PHE A 197 -6.66 -1.97 20.77
N LEU A 198 -5.98 -2.87 20.07
CA LEU A 198 -6.25 -4.30 20.07
C LEU A 198 -5.04 -5.01 20.64
N ASP A 199 -5.21 -5.74 21.73
CA ASP A 199 -4.12 -6.44 22.42
C ASP A 199 -4.49 -7.92 22.65
N LEU A 200 -3.52 -8.83 22.52
CA LEU A 200 -3.78 -10.25 22.74
C LEU A 200 -3.97 -10.54 24.23
N LYS A 201 -4.82 -11.52 24.54
CA LYS A 201 -4.98 -12.00 25.92
C LYS A 201 -3.89 -13.01 26.25
N SER A 202 -3.37 -12.91 27.47
CA SER A 202 -2.41 -13.86 28.04
C SER A 202 -1.17 -14.08 27.18
N SER A 203 -0.71 -13.06 26.45
CA SER A 203 0.40 -13.15 25.51
C SER A 203 1.70 -13.64 26.12
N THR A 204 2.06 -13.18 27.31
CA THR A 204 3.25 -13.67 28.03
C THR A 204 3.17 -15.18 28.29
N THR A 205 2.03 -15.66 28.79
CA THR A 205 1.81 -17.09 29.04
C THR A 205 1.82 -17.90 27.75
N ILE A 206 1.29 -17.36 26.65
CA ILE A 206 1.33 -18.01 25.34
C ILE A 206 2.78 -18.07 24.81
N ALA A 207 3.54 -16.99 24.94
CA ALA A 207 4.93 -16.90 24.52
C ALA A 207 5.83 -17.88 25.28
N GLU A 208 5.63 -18.02 26.59
CA GLU A 208 6.31 -19.00 27.44
C GLU A 208 6.01 -20.45 26.99
N LYS A 209 4.75 -20.75 26.67
CA LYS A 209 4.34 -22.10 26.23
C LYS A 209 4.81 -22.47 24.83
N LEU A 210 4.74 -21.52 23.88
CA LEU A 210 5.07 -21.78 22.48
C LEU A 210 6.57 -21.63 22.18
N GLY A 211 7.29 -20.86 22.99
CA GLY A 211 8.63 -20.37 22.69
C GLY A 211 8.62 -19.21 21.69
N HIS A 212 9.67 -18.39 21.73
CA HIS A 212 9.71 -17.08 21.04
C HIS A 212 9.48 -17.15 19.53
N ILE A 213 10.09 -18.11 18.82
CA ILE A 213 9.96 -18.21 17.34
C ILE A 213 8.52 -18.58 16.95
N LYS A 214 7.93 -19.56 17.65
CA LYS A 214 6.57 -20.03 17.34
C LYS A 214 5.53 -18.97 17.71
N TYR A 215 5.74 -18.25 18.81
CA TYR A 215 4.93 -17.09 19.19
C TYR A 215 5.05 -15.93 18.17
N HIS A 216 6.26 -15.62 17.70
CA HIS A 216 6.44 -14.61 16.65
C HIS A 216 5.69 -15.00 15.35
N ASN A 217 5.69 -16.29 14.99
CA ASN A 217 4.91 -16.78 13.86
C ASN A 217 3.39 -16.70 14.09
N LEU A 218 2.92 -16.92 15.33
CA LEU A 218 1.52 -16.71 15.71
C LEU A 218 1.14 -15.24 15.53
N LEU A 219 1.96 -14.30 16.03
CA LEU A 219 1.74 -12.86 15.86
C LEU A 219 1.69 -12.46 14.39
N ASN A 220 2.62 -12.97 13.56
CA ASN A 220 2.62 -12.67 12.13
C ASN A 220 1.35 -13.18 11.43
N ASP A 221 0.90 -14.41 11.73
CA ASP A 221 -0.33 -14.95 11.15
C ASP A 221 -1.56 -14.16 11.64
N PHE A 222 -1.60 -13.79 12.92
CA PHE A 222 -2.67 -13.00 13.52
C PHE A 222 -2.79 -11.63 12.86
N ILE A 223 -1.69 -10.87 12.81
CA ILE A 223 -1.63 -9.57 12.16
C ILE A 223 -2.03 -9.70 10.69
N ASP A 224 -1.59 -10.76 10.01
CA ASP A 224 -1.94 -10.95 8.61
C ASP A 224 -3.43 -11.18 8.38
N ASP A 225 -4.07 -11.97 9.22
CA ASP A 225 -5.50 -12.27 9.12
C ASP A 225 -6.36 -11.02 9.36
N ILE A 226 -5.98 -10.15 10.30
CA ILE A 226 -6.78 -8.97 10.65
C ILE A 226 -6.61 -7.79 9.69
N ASN A 227 -5.53 -7.76 8.91
CA ASN A 227 -5.20 -6.64 8.01
C ASN A 227 -6.35 -6.33 7.04
N ASP A 228 -6.96 -7.36 6.45
CA ASP A 228 -8.06 -7.18 5.51
C ASP A 228 -9.27 -6.53 6.20
N SER A 229 -9.61 -6.91 7.44
CA SER A 229 -10.69 -6.30 8.23
C SER A 229 -10.44 -4.82 8.53
N ILE A 230 -9.20 -4.45 8.83
CA ILE A 230 -8.79 -3.05 9.07
C ILE A 230 -8.90 -2.24 7.77
N ILE A 231 -8.38 -2.77 6.68
CA ILE A 231 -8.40 -2.09 5.37
C ILE A 231 -9.83 -1.90 4.88
N PHE A 232 -10.70 -2.90 5.00
CA PHE A 232 -12.09 -2.84 4.51
C PHE A 232 -12.99 -1.92 5.33
N SER A 233 -12.65 -1.71 6.59
CA SER A 233 -13.27 -0.70 7.44
C SER A 233 -12.65 0.70 7.26
N LYS A 234 -11.78 0.90 6.26
CA LYS A 234 -11.07 2.17 6.00
C LYS A 234 -10.19 2.61 7.19
N GLY A 235 -9.72 1.65 7.99
CA GLY A 235 -8.79 1.88 9.09
C GLY A 235 -7.35 1.99 8.61
N GLU A 236 -6.57 2.76 9.34
CA GLU A 236 -5.15 2.98 9.13
C GLU A 236 -4.40 2.34 10.29
N ILE A 237 -3.57 1.34 10.02
CA ILE A 237 -2.67 0.78 11.04
C ILE A 237 -1.67 1.88 11.40
N TYR A 238 -1.69 2.31 12.66
CA TYR A 238 -0.76 3.32 13.15
C TYR A 238 0.57 2.67 13.53
N GLN A 239 0.52 1.68 14.43
CA GLN A 239 1.71 1.03 14.94
C GLN A 239 1.42 -0.39 15.43
N TYR A 240 2.49 -1.19 15.47
CA TYR A 240 2.54 -2.48 16.16
C TYR A 240 3.46 -2.32 17.37
N VAL A 241 2.96 -2.60 18.57
CA VAL A 241 3.73 -2.49 19.81
C VAL A 241 3.65 -3.82 20.56
N GLY A 242 4.66 -4.67 20.38
CA GLY A 242 4.63 -6.03 20.90
C GLY A 242 3.53 -6.85 20.22
N ASP A 243 2.52 -7.25 20.99
CA ASP A 243 1.30 -7.94 20.57
C ASP A 243 0.09 -7.01 20.39
N GLU A 244 0.27 -5.70 20.64
CA GLU A 244 -0.75 -4.69 20.41
C GLU A 244 -0.72 -4.19 18.97
N VAL A 245 -1.91 -4.06 18.38
CA VAL A 245 -2.16 -3.38 17.11
C VAL A 245 -2.97 -2.12 17.37
N THR A 246 -2.39 -0.97 17.09
CA THR A 246 -3.09 0.32 17.14
C THR A 246 -3.63 0.68 15.76
N VAL A 247 -4.93 0.87 15.66
CA VAL A 247 -5.62 1.28 14.42
C VAL A 247 -6.27 2.65 14.62
N SER A 248 -6.22 3.50 13.59
CA SER A 248 -6.85 4.80 13.61
C SER A 248 -7.77 5.03 12.42
N TRP A 249 -8.77 5.90 12.60
CA TRP A 249 -9.63 6.40 11.53
C TRP A 249 -9.75 7.92 11.63
N THR A 250 -9.86 8.60 10.49
CA THR A 250 -10.54 9.91 10.46
C THR A 250 -11.97 9.74 10.97
N MET A 251 -12.52 10.74 11.68
CA MET A 251 -13.90 10.67 12.17
C MET A 251 -14.90 10.20 11.10
N LYS A 252 -14.85 10.81 9.91
CA LYS A 252 -15.72 10.46 8.77
C LYS A 252 -15.66 8.97 8.44
N ASN A 253 -14.47 8.42 8.23
CA ASN A 253 -14.31 7.02 7.84
C ASN A 253 -14.71 6.06 8.95
N GLY A 254 -14.45 6.37 10.22
CA GLY A 254 -14.69 5.43 11.32
C GLY A 254 -16.16 5.32 11.73
N ILE A 255 -16.93 6.42 11.64
CA ILE A 255 -18.38 6.42 11.94
C ILE A 255 -19.24 5.97 10.76
N GLU A 256 -18.77 6.19 9.52
CA GLU A 256 -19.49 5.81 8.30
C GLU A 256 -19.77 4.30 8.29
N ASN A 257 -21.04 3.92 8.17
CA ASN A 257 -21.50 2.52 8.24
C ASN A 257 -20.89 1.77 9.45
N GLU A 258 -20.70 2.45 10.58
CA GLU A 258 -20.13 1.90 11.82
C GLU A 258 -18.78 1.20 11.61
N ASN A 259 -17.97 1.68 10.67
CA ASN A 259 -16.75 1.01 10.23
C ASN A 259 -15.83 0.59 11.38
N CYS A 260 -15.64 1.42 12.41
CA CYS A 260 -14.82 1.06 13.57
C CYS A 260 -15.36 -0.15 14.36
N LEU A 261 -16.68 -0.27 14.55
CA LEU A 261 -17.31 -1.43 15.19
C LEU A 261 -17.28 -2.65 14.25
N ARG A 262 -17.61 -2.46 12.97
CA ARG A 262 -17.54 -3.51 11.96
C ARG A 262 -16.13 -4.08 11.81
N CYS A 263 -15.09 -3.25 11.96
CA CYS A 263 -13.70 -3.69 11.98
C CYS A 263 -13.49 -4.74 13.08
N PHE A 264 -13.84 -4.38 14.33
CA PHE A 264 -13.70 -5.29 15.47
C PHE A 264 -14.42 -6.61 15.22
N PHE A 265 -15.69 -6.58 14.83
CA PHE A 265 -16.43 -7.81 14.65
C PHE A 265 -15.98 -8.61 13.42
N SER A 266 -15.50 -7.96 12.36
CA SER A 266 -14.91 -8.66 11.22
C SER A 266 -13.61 -9.36 11.61
N ILE A 267 -12.85 -8.81 12.54
CA ILE A 267 -11.66 -9.46 13.11
C ILE A 267 -12.09 -10.71 13.90
N VAL A 268 -13.11 -10.59 14.75
CA VAL A 268 -13.67 -11.74 15.49
C VAL A 268 -14.05 -12.87 14.53
N ASP A 269 -14.87 -12.57 13.52
CA ASP A 269 -15.31 -13.56 12.51
C ASP A 269 -14.12 -14.21 11.80
N LYS A 270 -13.11 -13.42 11.46
CA LYS A 270 -11.93 -13.91 10.74
C LYS A 270 -11.14 -14.88 11.59
N ILE A 271 -10.85 -14.54 12.85
CA ILE A 271 -10.13 -15.43 13.76
C ILE A 271 -10.92 -16.71 14.04
N GLU A 272 -12.23 -16.59 14.23
CA GLU A 272 -13.11 -17.75 14.40
C GLU A 272 -13.08 -18.68 13.18
N SER A 273 -13.15 -18.12 11.96
CA SER A 273 -13.07 -18.90 10.72
C SER A 273 -11.73 -19.60 10.50
N GLU A 274 -10.64 -19.02 11.00
CA GLU A 274 -9.27 -19.58 10.89
C GLU A 274 -8.89 -20.45 12.10
N SER A 275 -9.80 -20.66 13.06
CA SER A 275 -9.57 -21.46 14.27
C SER A 275 -8.92 -22.83 14.00
N PRO A 276 -9.35 -23.61 12.99
CA PRO A 276 -8.70 -24.90 12.70
C PRO A 276 -7.21 -24.75 12.36
N ARG A 277 -6.86 -23.73 11.59
CA ARG A 277 -5.47 -23.43 11.21
C ARG A 277 -4.62 -23.03 12.42
N TYR A 278 -5.18 -22.23 13.32
CA TYR A 278 -4.51 -21.82 14.55
C TYR A 278 -4.29 -23.00 15.50
N LEU A 279 -5.30 -23.85 15.69
CA LEU A 279 -5.19 -25.06 16.50
C LEU A 279 -4.16 -26.04 15.94
N GLU A 280 -4.16 -26.27 14.62
CA GLU A 280 -3.19 -27.17 13.98
C GLU A 280 -1.74 -26.66 14.14
N ARG A 281 -1.51 -25.37 13.86
CA ARG A 281 -0.16 -24.82 13.80
C ARG A 281 0.39 -24.41 15.16
N PHE A 282 -0.48 -23.95 16.07
CA PHE A 282 -0.07 -23.38 17.36
C PHE A 282 -0.68 -24.09 18.58
N GLY A 283 -1.73 -24.90 18.42
CA GLY A 283 -2.40 -25.57 19.53
C GLY A 283 -3.31 -24.66 20.36
N ILE A 284 -3.53 -23.42 19.91
CA ILE A 284 -4.38 -22.42 20.56
C ILE A 284 -5.09 -21.57 19.51
N ILE A 285 -6.20 -20.95 19.89
CA ILE A 285 -6.85 -19.88 19.10
C ILE A 285 -6.53 -18.57 19.81
N PRO A 286 -5.99 -17.55 19.11
CA PRO A 286 -5.72 -16.26 19.74
C PRO A 286 -7.03 -15.57 20.16
N ASP A 287 -7.08 -15.09 21.40
CA ASP A 287 -8.15 -14.21 21.89
C ASP A 287 -7.56 -12.82 22.16
N PHE A 288 -8.40 -11.80 22.09
CA PHE A 288 -7.96 -10.40 22.19
C PHE A 288 -8.98 -9.53 22.93
N LYS A 289 -8.51 -8.35 23.31
CA LYS A 289 -9.26 -7.30 24.00
C LYS A 289 -9.09 -6.00 23.23
N THR A 290 -10.15 -5.21 23.18
CA THR A 290 -10.21 -4.03 22.33
C THR A 290 -10.82 -2.84 23.07
N GLY A 291 -10.13 -1.70 23.01
CA GLY A 291 -10.65 -0.41 23.45
C GLY A 291 -10.86 0.51 22.26
N LEU A 292 -11.99 1.21 22.22
CA LEU A 292 -12.34 2.19 21.20
C LEU A 292 -12.67 3.55 21.82
N HIS A 293 -11.98 4.60 21.34
CA HIS A 293 -12.21 5.97 21.79
C HIS A 293 -11.91 6.99 20.69
N CYS A 294 -12.42 8.22 20.84
CA CYS A 294 -12.20 9.29 19.88
C CYS A 294 -11.89 10.62 20.54
N GLY A 295 -11.06 11.42 19.88
CA GLY A 295 -10.71 12.73 20.38
C GLY A 295 -9.73 13.46 19.48
N GLU A 296 -9.32 14.62 19.98
CA GLU A 296 -8.34 15.46 19.32
C GLU A 296 -6.95 14.85 19.46
N VAL A 297 -6.20 14.92 18.37
CA VAL A 297 -4.78 14.59 18.32
C VAL A 297 -4.03 15.64 17.55
N THR A 298 -2.80 15.86 17.97
CA THR A 298 -1.80 16.50 17.12
C THR A 298 -1.06 15.41 16.36
N ILE A 299 -1.07 15.51 15.03
CA ILE A 299 -0.29 14.65 14.13
C ILE A 299 0.89 15.44 13.62
N GLY A 300 2.09 14.87 13.69
CA GLY A 300 3.29 15.50 13.14
C GLY A 300 4.41 14.50 12.90
N GLU A 301 5.32 14.86 12.01
CA GLU A 301 6.58 14.14 11.85
C GLU A 301 7.51 14.45 13.03
N VAL A 302 8.04 13.41 13.67
CA VAL A 302 8.99 13.51 14.78
C VAL A 302 10.27 12.74 14.42
N GLY A 303 11.41 13.31 14.82
CA GLY A 303 12.72 12.69 14.70
C GLY A 303 13.60 13.29 13.59
N VAL A 304 14.91 13.12 13.75
CA VAL A 304 15.93 13.63 12.80
C VAL A 304 16.58 12.49 12.03
N ILE A 305 16.94 11.40 12.73
CA ILE A 305 17.60 10.22 12.15
C ILE A 305 16.56 9.20 11.67
N LYS A 306 15.59 8.87 12.53
CA LYS A 306 14.41 8.08 12.18
C LYS A 306 13.20 9.01 12.26
N LYS A 307 12.61 9.31 11.11
CA LYS A 307 11.40 10.13 11.00
C LYS A 307 10.19 9.23 11.04
N GLU A 308 9.21 9.61 11.85
CA GLU A 308 7.97 8.87 12.03
C GLU A 308 6.81 9.85 12.18
N ILE A 309 5.65 9.52 11.60
CA ILE A 309 4.43 10.29 11.83
C ILE A 309 3.86 9.83 13.16
N VAL A 310 3.80 10.74 14.12
CA VAL A 310 3.37 10.46 15.49
C VAL A 310 2.04 11.15 15.78
N PHE A 311 1.16 10.44 16.49
CA PHE A 311 -0.02 11.01 17.09
C PHE A 311 0.25 11.30 18.56
N THR A 312 0.06 12.55 18.97
CA THR A 312 0.13 12.94 20.38
C THR A 312 -1.20 13.48 20.84
N GLY A 313 -1.67 13.00 22.00
CA GLY A 313 -2.92 13.45 22.59
C GLY A 313 -3.36 12.49 23.68
N ASP A 314 -4.18 12.99 24.59
CA ASP A 314 -4.75 12.21 25.70
C ASP A 314 -5.65 11.06 25.21
N VAL A 315 -6.16 11.14 23.97
CA VAL A 315 -6.97 10.09 23.35
C VAL A 315 -6.24 8.75 23.29
N LEU A 316 -4.92 8.71 23.02
CA LEU A 316 -4.17 7.45 22.91
C LEU A 316 -4.09 6.75 24.26
N ASN A 317 -3.67 7.49 25.30
CA ASN A 317 -3.61 6.99 26.67
C ASN A 317 -4.99 6.56 27.20
N THR A 318 -6.03 7.31 26.82
CA THR A 318 -7.41 6.97 27.19
C THR A 318 -7.86 5.69 26.52
N THR A 319 -7.58 5.51 25.22
CA THR A 319 -7.92 4.29 24.48
C THR A 319 -7.22 3.07 25.06
N ALA A 320 -5.92 3.17 25.37
CA ALA A 320 -5.15 2.10 26.00
C ALA A 320 -5.77 1.67 27.34
N ARG A 321 -6.10 2.63 28.21
CA ARG A 321 -6.75 2.35 29.51
C ARG A 321 -8.13 1.72 29.37
N ILE A 322 -8.91 2.17 28.38
CA ILE A 322 -10.22 1.55 28.07
C ILE A 322 -10.01 0.09 27.65
N GLN A 323 -9.03 -0.18 26.79
CA GLN A 323 -8.69 -1.55 26.39
C GLN A 323 -8.27 -2.39 27.61
N GLU A 324 -7.46 -1.87 28.54
CA GLU A 324 -7.03 -2.61 29.73
C GLU A 324 -8.21 -3.05 30.61
N LEU A 325 -9.23 -2.19 30.75
CA LEU A 325 -10.43 -2.46 31.54
C LEU A 325 -11.28 -3.63 31.02
N CYS A 326 -11.07 -4.06 29.77
CA CYS A 326 -11.72 -5.26 29.22
C CYS A 326 -11.48 -6.50 30.10
N ASN A 327 -10.30 -6.60 30.73
CA ASN A 327 -9.99 -7.70 31.65
C ASN A 327 -10.82 -7.62 32.94
N THR A 328 -11.01 -6.41 33.48
CA THR A 328 -11.78 -6.18 34.71
C THR A 328 -13.25 -6.53 34.51
N TYR A 329 -13.81 -6.18 33.36
CA TYR A 329 -15.22 -6.42 33.04
C TYR A 329 -15.49 -7.72 32.28
N ASN A 330 -14.44 -8.51 32.00
CA ASN A 330 -14.51 -9.76 31.25
C ASN A 330 -15.26 -9.63 29.91
N VAL A 331 -14.96 -8.57 29.15
CA VAL A 331 -15.53 -8.32 27.82
C VAL A 331 -14.41 -8.22 26.78
N ARG A 332 -14.73 -8.45 25.51
CA ARG A 332 -13.75 -8.28 24.41
C ARG A 332 -13.66 -6.85 23.91
N LEU A 333 -14.73 -6.06 24.01
CA LEU A 333 -14.80 -4.71 23.48
C LEU A 333 -15.37 -3.74 24.51
N LEU A 334 -14.64 -2.64 24.73
CA LEU A 334 -15.12 -1.45 25.43
C LEU A 334 -15.03 -0.23 24.53
N VAL A 335 -16.09 0.57 24.53
CA VAL A 335 -16.22 1.78 23.72
C VAL A 335 -16.59 2.94 24.62
N SER A 336 -15.90 4.07 24.49
CA SER A 336 -16.27 5.28 25.23
C SER A 336 -17.63 5.82 24.79
N LYS A 337 -18.39 6.38 25.72
CA LYS A 337 -19.64 7.11 25.43
C LYS A 337 -19.48 8.16 24.33
N LYS A 338 -18.40 8.93 24.41
CA LYS A 338 -18.10 9.98 23.41
C LYS A 338 -18.09 9.46 21.97
N LEU A 339 -17.64 8.23 21.75
CA LEU A 339 -17.65 7.61 20.43
C LEU A 339 -19.01 6.99 20.11
N ILE A 340 -19.65 6.32 21.07
CA ILE A 340 -21.00 5.76 20.91
C ILE A 340 -22.01 6.83 20.48
N ASP A 341 -21.97 8.01 21.11
CA ASP A 341 -22.86 9.14 20.81
C ASP A 341 -22.68 9.68 19.38
N LEU A 342 -21.56 9.37 18.70
CA LEU A 342 -21.25 9.80 17.34
C LEU A 342 -21.54 8.73 16.28
N ILE A 343 -21.79 7.49 16.70
CA ILE A 343 -22.10 6.37 15.79
C ILE A 343 -23.61 6.21 15.72
N GLN A 344 -24.15 6.17 14.51
CA GLN A 344 -25.54 5.76 14.30
C GLN A 344 -25.60 4.24 14.40
N ILE A 345 -25.84 3.74 15.62
CA ILE A 345 -25.91 2.31 15.89
C ILE A 345 -27.22 1.75 15.29
N GLU A 346 -27.09 0.90 14.28
CA GLU A 346 -28.19 0.11 13.76
C GLU A 346 -28.57 -1.04 14.72
N ASN A 347 -29.73 -1.66 14.51
CA ASN A 347 -30.27 -2.77 15.32
C ASN A 347 -29.40 -4.05 15.36
N ARG A 348 -28.22 -4.02 14.74
CA ARG A 348 -27.26 -5.15 14.67
C ARG A 348 -26.43 -5.28 15.95
N TYR A 349 -26.38 -4.25 16.77
CA TYR A 349 -25.56 -4.21 17.98
C TYR A 349 -26.39 -3.99 19.24
N LEU A 350 -26.08 -4.77 20.27
CA LEU A 350 -26.54 -4.55 21.63
C LEU A 350 -25.47 -3.78 22.40
N VAL A 351 -25.83 -2.57 22.83
CA VAL A 351 -24.92 -1.67 23.57
C VAL A 351 -25.31 -1.66 25.04
N LYS A 352 -24.43 -2.19 25.90
CA LYS A 352 -24.65 -2.29 27.35
C LYS A 352 -23.76 -1.30 28.08
N ALA A 353 -24.35 -0.45 28.92
CA ALA A 353 -23.58 0.45 29.77
C ALA A 353 -22.86 -0.35 30.86
N ILE A 354 -21.55 -0.15 30.99
CA ILE A 354 -20.75 -0.75 32.07
C ILE A 354 -20.78 0.14 33.32
N GLY A 355 -20.76 1.46 33.13
CA GLY A 355 -20.86 2.45 34.20
C GLY A 355 -19.92 3.64 34.00
N GLU A 356 -19.97 4.58 34.95
CA GLU A 356 -19.02 5.69 35.05
C GLU A 356 -17.71 5.21 35.72
N ILE A 357 -16.60 5.35 35.01
CA ILE A 357 -15.30 4.86 35.44
C ILE A 357 -14.31 6.03 35.49
N THR A 358 -13.56 6.11 36.59
CA THR A 358 -12.44 7.05 36.68
C THR A 358 -11.20 6.38 36.12
N LEU A 359 -10.72 6.84 34.97
CA LEU A 359 -9.47 6.32 34.41
C LEU A 359 -8.29 6.81 35.25
N ARG A 360 -7.32 5.93 35.51
CA ARG A 360 -6.14 6.23 36.32
C ARG A 360 -5.45 7.51 35.82
N GLY A 361 -5.29 8.52 36.69
CA GLY A 361 -4.64 9.78 36.31
C GLY A 361 -5.56 10.77 35.57
N LYS A 362 -6.87 10.55 35.54
CA LYS A 362 -7.88 11.52 35.12
C LYS A 362 -8.82 11.87 36.27
N SER A 363 -9.22 13.14 36.33
CA SER A 363 -10.25 13.64 37.24
C SER A 363 -11.67 13.48 36.67
N ALA A 364 -11.80 13.49 35.33
CA ALA A 364 -13.08 13.28 34.66
C ALA A 364 -13.42 11.78 34.59
N LYS A 365 -14.69 11.47 34.88
CA LYS A 365 -15.25 10.13 34.70
C LYS A 365 -15.63 9.93 33.24
N ASP A 366 -15.29 8.77 32.69
CA ASP A 366 -15.72 8.34 31.37
C ASP A 366 -16.80 7.26 31.53
N ILE A 367 -17.88 7.34 30.77
CA ILE A 367 -18.87 6.27 30.67
C ILE A 367 -18.41 5.30 29.59
N LEU A 368 -18.33 4.02 29.91
CA LEU A 368 -17.97 2.97 28.97
C LEU A 368 -19.16 2.08 28.64
N TYR A 369 -19.19 1.60 27.41
CA TYR A 369 -20.14 0.64 26.91
C TYR A 369 -19.42 -0.63 26.43
N SER A 370 -19.98 -1.79 26.71
CA SER A 370 -19.68 -2.99 25.94
C SER A 370 -20.63 -3.07 24.75
N VAL A 371 -20.12 -3.56 23.62
CA VAL A 371 -20.90 -3.73 22.40
C VAL A 371 -20.82 -5.19 21.99
N GLU A 372 -21.98 -5.82 21.85
CA GLU A 372 -22.16 -7.19 21.40
C GLU A 372 -23.00 -7.19 20.11
N ARG A 373 -22.90 -8.24 19.29
CA ARG A 373 -23.85 -8.42 18.18
C ARG A 373 -25.17 -8.92 18.76
N THR A 374 -26.28 -8.40 18.24
CA THR A 374 -27.59 -9.02 18.49
C THR A 374 -27.58 -10.39 17.82
N GLU A 375 -27.91 -11.46 18.56
CA GLU A 375 -28.16 -12.75 17.94
C GLU A 375 -29.32 -12.58 16.94
N LEU A 376 -29.08 -12.95 15.67
CA LEU A 376 -30.11 -12.98 14.63
C LEU A 376 -30.86 -14.30 14.66
#